data_AF-A0A7S2HD02-F1
#
_entry.id   AF-A0A7S2HD02-F1
#
_cell.length_a   1.000
_cell.length_b   1.000
_cell.length_c   1.000
_cell.angle_alpha   90.00
_cell.angle_beta   90.00
_cell.angle_gamma   90.00
#
_symmetry.space_group_name_H-M   'P 1'
#
loop_
_entity.id
_entity.type
_entity.pdbx_description
1 polymer ?
#
loop_
_entity_poly.entity_id
_entity_poly.type
_entity_poly.pdbx_seq_one_letter_code
_entity_poly.pdbx_strand_id
1 'polypeptide(L)'
;ELFYTGIIDNRYNPVCNGLNIFMFAALIFVAAILLTQCLCSLLYVARAKITFTRENGETPVMVMVPCYNEGDKELRKTIDSVLNTDYPDQNKVLMVIADGNITGKGEDKSTPETLANILGFRIRKRDRTYGYTSIGAISENRATVHYGEYEK
;
A
#
# COMPACT_ATOMS: atom_id res chain seq x y z
N GLU A 1 -12.21 -10.86 -55.19
CA GLU A 1 -12.42 -12.04 -54.33
C GLU A 1 -13.68 -11.80 -53.51
N LEU A 2 -14.66 -12.71 -53.59
CA LEU A 2 -15.97 -12.55 -52.95
C LEU A 2 -15.88 -12.93 -51.47
N PHE A 3 -16.03 -11.96 -50.57
CA PHE A 3 -16.21 -12.21 -49.14
C PHE A 3 -17.57 -12.88 -48.91
N TYR A 4 -17.54 -14.15 -48.47
CA TYR A 4 -18.73 -14.90 -48.11
C TYR A 4 -19.29 -14.35 -46.79
N THR A 5 -20.41 -13.64 -46.87
CA THR A 5 -21.14 -13.19 -45.68
C THR A 5 -21.71 -14.41 -44.95
N GLY A 6 -21.39 -14.56 -43.68
CA GLY A 6 -21.86 -15.68 -42.87
C GLY A 6 -23.40 -15.66 -42.79
N ILE A 7 -24.04 -16.71 -43.30
CA ILE A 7 -25.49 -16.85 -43.26
C ILE A 7 -25.87 -17.25 -41.84
N ILE A 8 -26.69 -16.45 -41.16
CA ILE A 8 -27.17 -16.75 -39.82
C ILE A 8 -28.13 -17.94 -39.92
N ASP A 9 -27.70 -19.09 -39.41
CA ASP A 9 -28.51 -20.30 -39.38
C ASP A 9 -29.52 -20.21 -38.22
N ASN A 10 -30.75 -19.78 -38.53
CA ASN A 10 -31.86 -19.64 -37.58
C ASN A 10 -32.60 -20.96 -37.28
N ARG A 11 -32.03 -22.11 -37.64
CA ARG A 11 -32.66 -23.41 -37.33
C ARG A 11 -32.61 -23.67 -35.82
N TYR A 12 -33.75 -24.01 -35.24
CA TYR A 12 -33.87 -24.31 -33.81
C TYR A 12 -33.12 -25.61 -33.48
N ASN A 13 -31.89 -25.46 -32.97
CA ASN A 13 -31.10 -26.57 -32.46
C ASN A 13 -31.16 -26.57 -30.93
N PRO A 14 -31.70 -27.63 -30.28
CA PRO A 14 -31.87 -27.67 -28.83
C PRO A 14 -30.53 -27.58 -28.07
N VAL A 15 -29.43 -28.05 -28.66
CA VAL A 15 -28.09 -27.96 -28.06
C VAL A 15 -27.58 -26.51 -28.07
N CYS A 16 -27.76 -25.83 -29.20
CA CYS A 16 -27.32 -24.43 -29.36
C CYS A 16 -28.13 -23.49 -28.45
N ASN A 17 -29.45 -23.71 -28.37
CA ASN A 17 -30.32 -22.94 -27.48
C ASN A 17 -29.97 -23.19 -26.00
N GLY A 18 -29.70 -24.44 -25.62
CA GLY A 18 -29.27 -24.79 -24.26
C GLY A 18 -27.95 -24.12 -23.86
N LEU A 19 -26.95 -24.11 -24.75
CA LEU A 19 -25.67 -23.44 -24.52
C LEU A 19 -25.82 -21.92 -24.39
N ASN A 20 -26.68 -21.31 -25.22
CA ASN A 20 -26.95 -19.88 -25.16
C ASN A 20 -27.62 -19.47 -23.83
N ILE A 21 -28.60 -20.24 -23.37
CA ILE A 21 -29.26 -20.04 -22.07
C ILE A 21 -28.24 -20.17 -20.93
N PHE A 22 -27.39 -21.18 -20.97
CA PHE A 22 -26.35 -21.38 -19.96
C PHE A 22 -25.36 -20.21 -19.90
N MET A 23 -24.93 -19.71 -21.07
CA MET A 23 -24.02 -18.56 -21.17
C MET A 23 -24.64 -17.30 -20.53
N PHE A 24 -25.90 -17.00 -20.83
CA PHE A 24 -26.58 -15.85 -20.22
C PHE A 24 -26.79 -16.03 -18.71
N ALA A 25 -27.13 -17.24 -18.26
CA ALA A 25 -27.29 -17.52 -16.83
C ALA A 25 -25.99 -17.31 -16.06
N ALA A 26 -24.86 -17.78 -16.59
CA ALA A 26 -23.54 -17.58 -15.98
C ALA A 26 -23.15 -16.08 -15.94
N LEU A 27 -23.44 -15.33 -17.01
CA LEU A 27 -23.15 -13.90 -17.09
C LEU A 27 -23.97 -13.09 -16.07
N ILE A 28 -25.26 -13.39 -15.93
CA ILE A 28 -26.14 -12.76 -14.92
C ILE A 28 -25.66 -13.11 -13.50
N PHE A 29 -25.23 -14.36 -13.27
CA PHE A 29 -24.73 -14.78 -11.97
C PHE A 29 -23.47 -14.01 -11.55
N VAL A 30 -22.49 -13.87 -12.45
CA VAL A 30 -21.27 -13.10 -12.19
C VAL A 30 -21.60 -11.61 -11.97
N ALA A 31 -22.48 -11.03 -12.80
CA ALA A 31 -22.89 -9.64 -12.64
C ALA A 31 -23.57 -9.39 -11.29
N ALA A 32 -24.41 -10.32 -10.82
CA ALA A 32 -25.06 -10.23 -9.51
C ALA A 32 -24.07 -10.26 -8.35
N ILE A 33 -23.03 -11.11 -8.43
CA ILE A 33 -21.96 -11.15 -7.41
C ILE A 33 -21.22 -9.82 -7.36
N LEU A 34 -20.83 -9.26 -8.52
CA LEU A 34 -20.11 -7.99 -8.59
C LEU A 34 -20.95 -6.82 -8.05
N LEU A 35 -22.25 -6.77 -8.40
CA LEU A 35 -23.16 -5.75 -7.87
C LEU A 35 -23.33 -5.87 -6.36
N THR A 36 -23.46 -7.09 -5.85
CA THR A 36 -23.59 -7.35 -4.41
C THR A 36 -22.34 -6.92 -3.66
N GLN A 37 -21.14 -7.26 -4.15
CA GLN A 37 -19.88 -6.86 -3.53
C GLN A 37 -19.68 -5.33 -3.57
N CYS A 38 -20.08 -4.68 -4.66
CA CYS A 38 -20.06 -3.22 -4.78
C CYS A 38 -20.99 -2.57 -3.75
N LEU A 39 -22.23 -3.07 -3.63
CA LEU A 39 -23.21 -2.56 -2.67
C LEU A 39 -22.77 -2.77 -1.23
N CYS A 40 -22.24 -3.96 -0.89
CA CYS A 40 -21.69 -4.24 0.44
C CYS A 40 -20.54 -3.29 0.78
N SER A 41 -19.62 -3.05 -0.15
CA SER A 41 -18.50 -2.12 0.03
C SER A 41 -19.00 -0.69 0.23
N LEU A 42 -19.98 -0.24 -0.55
CA LEU A 42 -20.55 1.10 -0.44
C LEU A 42 -21.27 1.31 0.89
N LEU A 43 -22.06 0.32 1.34
CA LEU A 43 -22.74 0.36 2.63
C LEU A 43 -21.76 0.34 3.80
N TYR A 44 -20.67 -0.42 3.70
CA TYR A 44 -19.61 -0.45 4.70
C TYR A 44 -18.93 0.92 4.84
N VAL A 45 -18.52 1.53 3.72
CA VAL A 45 -17.89 2.86 3.72
C VAL A 45 -18.85 3.94 4.20
N ALA A 46 -20.12 3.90 3.79
CA ALA A 46 -21.13 4.85 4.24
C ALA A 46 -21.40 4.77 5.75
N ARG A 47 -21.25 3.57 6.36
CA ARG A 47 -21.41 3.36 7.81
C ARG A 47 -20.13 3.57 8.62
N ALA A 48 -18.96 3.60 7.99
CA ALA A 48 -17.66 3.75 8.65
C ALA A 48 -17.36 5.17 9.18
N LYS A 49 -18.38 6.00 9.42
CA LYS A 49 -18.28 7.13 10.37
C LYS A 49 -18.50 6.61 11.79
N ILE A 50 -17.68 5.64 12.20
CA ILE A 50 -17.55 5.34 13.63
C ILE A 50 -16.75 6.49 14.20
N THR A 51 -17.45 7.39 14.91
CA THR A 51 -16.83 8.49 15.63
C THR A 51 -15.84 7.90 16.64
N PHE A 52 -14.54 8.08 16.38
CA PHE A 52 -13.47 7.71 17.29
C PHE A 52 -13.73 8.45 18.62
N THR A 53 -14.09 7.71 19.68
CA THR A 53 -14.31 8.29 21.00
C THR A 53 -12.97 8.79 21.54
N ARG A 54 -12.96 10.00 22.10
CA ARG A 54 -11.75 10.69 22.61
C ARG A 54 -10.91 9.88 23.61
N GLU A 55 -11.47 8.89 24.29
CA GLU A 55 -10.75 8.01 25.23
C GLU A 55 -9.70 7.10 24.58
N ASN A 56 -9.85 6.72 23.29
CA ASN A 56 -8.86 5.87 22.62
C ASN A 56 -7.58 6.62 22.20
N GLY A 57 -7.55 7.95 22.34
CA GLY A 57 -6.46 8.80 21.85
C GLY A 57 -5.27 8.92 22.80
N GLU A 58 -5.29 8.32 23.99
CA GLU A 58 -4.28 8.57 25.05
C GLU A 58 -3.08 7.60 25.03
N THR A 59 -3.13 6.52 24.24
CA THR A 59 -2.06 5.52 24.26
C THR A 59 -0.92 5.92 23.30
N PRO A 60 0.35 5.99 23.72
CA PRO A 60 1.45 6.24 22.79
C PRO A 60 1.59 5.05 21.82
N VAL A 61 1.68 5.34 20.52
CA VAL A 61 1.84 4.36 19.45
C VAL A 61 3.13 4.58 18.66
N MET A 62 3.79 3.47 18.32
CA MET A 62 4.95 3.46 17.43
C MET A 62 4.54 2.94 16.07
N VAL A 63 4.72 3.75 15.03
CA VAL A 63 4.47 3.37 13.64
C VAL A 63 5.79 3.00 13.00
N MET A 64 6.00 1.71 12.75
CA MET A 64 7.20 1.21 12.08
C MET A 64 6.99 1.19 10.55
N VAL A 65 7.91 1.81 9.82
CA VAL A 65 7.89 1.86 8.35
C VAL A 65 9.21 1.29 7.82
N PRO A 66 9.24 0.03 7.37
CA PRO A 66 10.39 -0.50 6.65
C PRO A 66 10.44 0.08 5.23
N CYS A 67 11.63 0.43 4.77
CA CYS A 67 11.90 0.91 3.41
C CYS A 67 13.22 0.31 2.91
N TYR A 68 13.31 0.02 1.62
CA TYR A 68 14.45 -0.65 0.99
C TYR A 68 15.00 0.12 -0.23
N ASN A 69 14.12 0.63 -1.10
CA ASN A 69 14.50 1.28 -2.35
C ASN A 69 13.49 2.35 -2.84
N GLU A 70 12.63 2.83 -1.95
CA GLU A 70 11.60 3.83 -2.22
C GLU A 70 12.23 5.20 -2.48
N GLY A 71 11.65 5.94 -3.43
CA GLY A 71 12.03 7.31 -3.77
C GLY A 71 11.35 8.37 -2.90
N ASP A 72 11.74 9.64 -3.08
CA ASP A 72 11.28 10.77 -2.25
C ASP A 72 9.75 10.89 -2.22
N LYS A 73 9.10 10.76 -3.39
CA LYS A 73 7.66 10.89 -3.53
C LYS A 73 6.89 9.81 -2.76
N GLU A 74 7.31 8.56 -2.84
CA GLU A 74 6.62 7.44 -2.18
C GLU A 74 6.83 7.49 -0.66
N LEU A 75 8.03 7.87 -0.21
CA LEU A 75 8.33 8.08 1.20
C LEU A 75 7.49 9.24 1.78
N ARG A 76 7.44 10.40 1.11
CA ARG A 76 6.58 11.53 1.53
C ARG A 76 5.11 11.14 1.59
N LYS A 77 4.60 10.46 0.56
CA LYS A 77 3.21 9.98 0.55
C LYS A 77 2.91 9.05 1.72
N THR A 78 3.85 8.17 2.08
CA THR A 78 3.70 7.26 3.22
C THR A 78 3.71 8.02 4.55
N ILE A 79 4.64 8.96 4.73
CA ILE A 79 4.72 9.81 5.93
C ILE A 79 3.44 10.65 6.06
N ASP A 80 3.02 11.32 4.98
CA ASP A 80 1.78 12.10 4.93
C ASP A 80 0.56 11.23 5.25
N SER A 81 0.52 9.98 4.79
CA SER A 81 -0.58 9.06 5.12
C SER A 81 -0.65 8.75 6.62
N VAL A 82 0.48 8.68 7.33
CA VAL A 82 0.53 8.47 8.78
C VAL A 82 0.15 9.74 9.53
N LEU A 83 0.59 10.91 9.05
CA LEU A 83 0.27 12.21 9.65
C LEU A 83 -1.22 12.55 9.48
N ASN A 84 -1.84 12.21 8.36
CA ASN A 84 -3.27 12.47 8.09
C ASN A 84 -4.23 11.50 8.80
N THR A 85 -3.74 10.69 9.75
CA THR A 85 -4.61 9.84 10.58
C THR A 85 -5.28 10.66 11.68
N ASP A 86 -6.49 10.26 12.08
CA ASP A 86 -7.26 10.91 13.15
C ASP A 86 -6.66 10.74 14.57
N TYR A 87 -5.48 10.11 14.69
CA TYR A 87 -4.81 9.88 15.97
C TYR A 87 -3.93 11.09 16.35
N PRO A 88 -3.91 11.54 17.62
CA PRO A 88 -3.13 12.71 18.03
C PRO A 88 -1.63 12.57 17.73
N ASP A 89 -1.04 13.57 17.08
CA ASP A 89 0.40 13.58 16.71
C ASP A 89 1.33 13.46 17.92
N GLN A 90 0.93 14.02 19.06
CA GLN A 90 1.67 13.97 20.32
C GLN A 90 1.88 12.54 20.83
N ASN A 91 1.00 11.62 20.42
CA ASN A 91 1.04 10.22 20.83
C ASN A 91 1.55 9.30 19.72
N LYS A 92 2.07 9.84 18.61
CA LYS A 92 2.66 9.08 17.51
C LYS A 92 4.18 9.25 17.50
N VAL A 93 4.90 8.14 17.42
CA VAL A 93 6.33 8.14 17.05
C VAL A 93 6.47 7.35 15.75
N LEU A 94 7.03 8.00 14.72
CA LEU A 94 7.36 7.36 13.46
C LEU A 94 8.78 6.78 13.53
N MET A 95 8.90 5.46 13.37
CA MET A 95 10.18 4.75 13.30
C MET A 95 10.38 4.21 11.89
N VAL A 96 11.21 4.89 11.09
CA VAL A 96 11.53 4.47 9.73
C VAL A 96 12.81 3.63 9.73
N ILE A 97 12.76 2.45 9.11
CA ILE A 97 13.86 1.49 9.06
C ILE A 97 14.31 1.36 7.60
N ALA A 98 15.45 1.98 7.26
CA ALA A 98 16.08 1.83 5.96
C ALA A 98 16.90 0.54 5.89
N ASP A 99 16.32 -0.49 5.26
CA ASP A 99 16.94 -1.78 5.00
C ASP A 99 17.94 -1.67 3.85
N GLY A 100 19.15 -1.22 4.16
CA GLY A 100 20.24 -1.12 3.21
C GLY A 100 20.43 0.27 2.59
N ASN A 101 21.66 0.51 2.12
CA ASN A 101 22.05 1.75 1.45
C ASN A 101 21.94 1.56 -0.07
N ILE A 102 20.73 1.42 -0.58
CA ILE A 102 20.45 1.11 -1.99
C ILE A 102 19.84 2.33 -2.67
N THR A 103 20.25 2.55 -3.91
CA THR A 103 19.68 3.56 -4.79
C THR A 103 18.59 2.89 -5.64
N GLY A 104 17.36 3.42 -5.56
CA GLY A 104 16.23 2.97 -6.35
C GLY A 104 16.46 3.16 -7.86
N LYS A 105 15.73 2.41 -8.69
CA LYS A 105 15.87 2.51 -10.15
C LYS A 105 15.34 3.87 -10.63
N GLY A 106 16.26 4.74 -11.06
CA GLY A 106 15.92 6.10 -11.51
C GLY A 106 15.97 7.17 -10.42
N GLU A 107 16.44 6.82 -9.23
CA GLU A 107 16.73 7.77 -8.15
C GLU A 107 18.24 8.11 -8.14
N ASP A 108 18.59 9.33 -7.77
CA ASP A 108 19.99 9.78 -7.68
C ASP A 108 20.62 9.54 -6.30
N LYS A 109 19.79 9.34 -5.28
CA LYS A 109 20.17 9.22 -3.88
C LYS A 109 19.73 7.88 -3.31
N SER A 110 20.45 7.39 -2.31
CA SER A 110 20.02 6.18 -1.61
C SER A 110 18.78 6.45 -0.74
N THR A 111 18.06 5.41 -0.35
CA THR A 111 16.91 5.51 0.56
C THR A 111 17.23 6.24 1.88
N PRO A 112 18.33 5.93 2.62
CA PRO A 112 18.66 6.66 3.84
C PRO A 112 19.03 8.13 3.58
N GLU A 113 19.69 8.45 2.46
CA GLU A 113 19.98 9.84 2.08
C GLU A 113 18.71 10.62 1.71
N THR A 114 17.77 9.95 1.07
CA THR A 114 16.46 10.51 0.74
C THR A 114 15.68 10.84 2.01
N LEU A 115 15.63 9.91 2.97
CA LEU A 115 15.04 10.14 4.29
C LEU A 115 15.71 11.28 5.05
N ALA A 116 17.04 11.40 4.96
CA ALA A 116 17.78 12.51 5.58
C ALA A 116 17.32 13.87 5.04
N ASN A 117 17.08 13.98 3.72
CA ASN A 117 16.55 15.20 3.11
C ASN A 117 15.09 15.47 3.50
N ILE A 118 14.28 14.42 3.63
CA ILE A 118 12.86 14.54 4.01
C ILE A 118 12.72 15.01 5.46
N LEU A 119 13.54 14.46 6.37
CA LEU A 119 13.46 14.68 7.82
C LEU A 119 14.45 15.74 8.34
N GLY A 120 15.13 16.45 7.43
CA GLY A 120 16.00 17.58 7.78
C GLY A 120 17.29 17.24 8.55
N PHE A 121 17.73 15.97 8.58
CA PHE A 121 18.99 15.58 9.22
C PHE A 121 20.09 15.29 8.21
N ARG A 122 21.35 15.23 8.67
CA ARG A 122 22.50 14.94 7.80
C ARG A 122 23.25 13.71 8.27
N ILE A 123 23.35 12.72 7.39
CA ILE A 123 24.20 11.54 7.58
C ILE A 123 25.65 11.93 7.32
N ARG A 124 26.55 11.58 8.25
CA ARG A 124 28.00 11.79 8.15
C ARG A 124 28.71 10.46 8.23
N LYS A 125 29.83 10.34 7.51
CA LYS A 125 30.66 9.11 7.51
C LYS A 125 31.19 8.69 8.89
N ARG A 126 31.22 9.62 9.86
CA ARG A 126 31.70 9.38 11.23
C ARG A 126 30.58 9.16 12.24
N ASP A 127 29.34 9.00 11.78
CA ASP A 127 28.21 8.78 12.68
C ASP A 127 28.35 7.45 13.40
N ARG A 128 27.88 7.41 14.65
CA ARG A 128 28.05 6.26 15.52
C ARG A 128 27.17 5.11 15.04
N THR A 129 27.79 3.96 14.84
CA THR A 129 27.10 2.72 14.50
C THR A 129 26.93 1.84 15.74
N TYR A 130 25.71 1.39 15.98
CA TYR A 130 25.35 0.52 17.09
C TYR A 130 25.19 -0.92 16.60
N GLY A 131 25.75 -1.87 17.34
CA GLY A 131 25.54 -3.30 17.09
C GLY A 131 24.21 -3.76 17.67
N TYR A 132 23.52 -4.67 16.98
CA TYR A 132 22.32 -5.33 17.46
C TYR A 132 22.29 -6.80 17.00
N THR A 133 21.55 -7.62 17.74
CA THR A 133 21.36 -9.03 17.40
C THR A 133 20.05 -9.20 16.63
N SER A 134 20.13 -9.71 15.41
CA SER A 134 18.98 -10.04 14.57
C SER A 134 18.63 -11.52 14.65
N ILE A 135 17.38 -11.82 14.26
CA ILE A 135 16.91 -13.20 14.09
C ILE A 135 17.39 -13.71 12.73
N GLY A 136 18.17 -14.79 12.70
CA GLY A 136 18.67 -15.39 11.45
C GLY A 136 20.00 -16.10 11.60
N ALA A 137 20.50 -16.70 10.52
CA ALA A 137 21.80 -17.38 10.48
C ALA A 137 22.98 -16.41 10.67
N ILE A 138 22.85 -15.19 10.17
CA ILE A 138 23.73 -14.06 10.48
C ILE A 138 22.98 -13.21 11.50
N SER A 139 23.44 -13.27 12.76
CA SER A 139 22.76 -12.64 13.88
C SER A 139 23.41 -11.33 14.33
N GLU A 140 24.67 -11.06 13.99
CA GLU A 140 25.33 -9.80 14.36
C GLU A 140 25.18 -8.76 13.27
N ASN A 141 24.43 -7.69 13.56
CA ASN A 141 24.19 -6.60 12.63
C ASN A 141 24.51 -5.24 13.25
N ARG A 142 24.53 -4.21 12.40
CA ARG A 142 24.92 -2.86 12.77
C ARG A 142 23.97 -1.84 12.14
N ALA A 143 23.56 -0.83 12.89
CA ALA A 143 22.70 0.25 12.40
C ALA A 143 23.20 1.63 12.90
N THR A 144 22.96 2.66 12.11
CA THR A 144 23.08 4.05 12.54
C THR A 144 21.69 4.58 12.88
N VAL A 145 21.59 5.32 13.97
CA VAL A 145 20.31 5.89 14.44
C VAL A 145 20.39 7.39 14.28
N HIS A 146 19.40 7.95 13.59
CA HIS A 146 19.26 9.38 13.37
C HIS A 146 17.87 9.81 13.82
N TYR A 147 17.74 11.07 14.22
CA TYR A 147 16.47 11.72 14.50
C TYR A 147 16.34 12.93 13.59
N GLY A 148 15.11 13.26 13.25
CA GLY A 148 14.76 14.41 12.44
C GLY A 148 13.29 14.73 12.64
N GLU A 149 12.90 15.90 12.17
CA GLU A 149 11.53 16.38 12.26
C GLU A 149 11.00 16.55 10.84
N TYR A 150 9.78 16.08 10.60
CA TYR A 150 9.11 16.32 9.33
C TYR A 150 8.31 17.61 9.46
N GLU A 151 8.87 18.70 8.94
CA GLU A 151 8.13 19.96 8.78
C GLU A 151 7.34 19.91 7.46
N LYS A 152 6.06 20.24 7.54
CA LYS A 152 5.16 20.32 6.38
C LYS A 152 5.13 21.73 5.80
#